data_AF-A0A3D1AD25-F1
#
_entry.id   AF-A0A3D1AD25-F1
#
_cell.length_a   1.000
_cell.length_b   1.000
_cell.length_c   1.000
_cell.angle_alpha   90.00
_cell.angle_beta   90.00
_cell.angle_gamma   90.00
#
_symmetry.space_group_name_H-M   'P 1'
#
loop_
_entity.id
_entity.type
_entity.pdbx_description
1 polymer ?
#
loop_
_entity_poly.entity_id
_entity_poly.type
_entity_poly.pdbx_seq_one_letter_code
_entity_poly.pdbx_strand_id
1 'polypeptide(L)'
;MPDPALFISRYMTELLKKENIKVTEAPSCHRILSQEEKWNRKDRKMITTSYSPPLKDLVRIANHTSNNLYTDALLKTIGLQYRSDDVISSFDKGIKLVHKHWESKGIKTSSLWMFDGSGLAPTDKITA
;
A
#
# COMPACT_ATOMS: atom_id res chain seq x y z
N MET A 1 0.68 14.45 5.71
CA MET A 1 1.71 13.80 6.55
C MET A 1 2.82 13.26 5.64
N PRO A 2 4.08 13.63 5.83
CA PRO A 2 5.15 13.36 4.84
C PRO A 2 5.76 11.95 4.89
N ASP A 3 5.80 11.27 6.05
CA ASP A 3 6.34 9.89 6.16
C ASP A 3 5.45 9.01 7.07
N PRO A 4 4.48 8.27 6.49
CA PRO A 4 3.59 7.40 7.24
C PRO A 4 4.30 6.27 8.00
N ALA A 5 5.37 5.71 7.46
CA ALA A 5 6.08 4.61 8.10
C ALA A 5 6.80 5.08 9.37
N LEU A 6 7.49 6.22 9.28
CA LEU A 6 8.14 6.81 10.45
C LEU A 6 7.13 7.27 11.50
N PHE A 7 5.97 7.80 11.06
CA PHE A 7 4.90 8.19 11.97
C PHE A 7 4.44 7.01 12.83
N ILE A 8 4.18 5.85 12.23
CA ILE A 8 3.76 4.65 12.96
C ILE A 8 4.85 4.21 13.95
N SER A 9 6.12 4.20 13.54
CA SER A 9 7.23 3.85 14.45
C SER A 9 7.29 4.80 15.65
N ARG A 10 7.12 6.11 15.45
CA ARG A 10 7.10 7.10 16.53
C ARG A 10 5.90 6.86 17.45
N TYR A 11 4.72 6.71 16.88
CA TYR A 11 3.49 6.50 17.63
C TYR A 11 3.57 5.23 18.49
N MET A 12 4.05 4.13 17.93
CA MET A 12 4.24 2.86 18.66
C MET A 12 5.26 3.00 19.79
N THR A 13 6.39 3.68 19.56
CA THR A 13 7.39 3.92 20.61
C THR A 13 6.81 4.67 21.79
N GLU A 14 5.98 5.69 21.55
CA GLU A 14 5.34 6.45 22.63
C GLU A 14 4.29 5.60 23.38
N LEU A 15 3.52 4.77 22.67
CA LEU A 15 2.61 3.81 23.32
C LEU A 15 3.36 2.81 24.20
N LEU A 16 4.46 2.21 23.71
CA LEU A 16 5.26 1.25 24.48
C LEU A 16 5.84 1.87 25.75
N LYS A 17 6.39 3.09 25.66
CA LYS A 17 6.91 3.81 26.83
C LYS A 17 5.82 4.09 27.86
N LYS A 18 4.61 4.46 27.40
CA LYS A 18 3.45 4.69 28.28
C LYS A 18 3.05 3.43 29.04
N GLU A 19 3.19 2.27 28.42
CA GLU A 19 2.99 0.95 29.04
C GLU A 19 4.22 0.46 29.84
N ASN A 20 5.18 1.36 30.15
CA ASN A 20 6.43 1.05 30.87
C ASN A 20 7.34 0.04 30.17
N ILE A 21 7.19 -0.14 28.85
CA ILE A 21 8.09 -0.98 28.04
C ILE A 21 9.26 -0.12 27.60
N LYS A 22 10.47 -0.52 27.99
CA LYS A 22 11.71 0.18 27.65
C LYS A 22 12.02 0.05 26.16
N VAL A 23 12.09 1.18 25.45
CA VAL A 23 12.58 1.28 24.07
C VAL A 23 13.89 2.06 24.08
N THR A 24 14.99 1.42 23.68
CA THR A 24 16.35 1.99 23.79
C THR A 24 16.81 2.75 22.56
N GLU A 25 16.30 2.42 21.39
CA GLU A 25 16.67 3.04 20.12
C GLU A 25 15.62 4.05 19.65
N ALA A 26 16.05 5.00 18.81
CA ALA A 26 15.14 5.96 18.20
C ALA A 26 14.22 5.28 17.18
N PRO A 27 12.94 5.71 17.07
CA PRO A 27 12.03 5.18 16.06
C PRO A 27 12.55 5.48 14.65
N SER A 28 12.55 4.47 13.78
CA SER A 28 13.04 4.57 12.40
C SER A 28 12.14 3.80 11.42
N CYS A 29 12.41 3.92 10.13
CA CYS A 29 11.75 3.19 9.06
C CYS A 29 12.78 2.65 8.06
N HIS A 30 12.36 1.75 7.17
CA HIS A 30 13.26 1.13 6.18
C HIS A 30 14.07 2.17 5.40
N ARG A 31 13.43 3.25 4.94
CA ARG A 31 14.08 4.33 4.18
C ARG A 31 15.26 4.95 4.95
N ILE A 32 15.06 5.34 6.21
CA ILE A 32 16.10 5.97 7.04
C ILE A 32 17.24 4.99 7.31
N LEU A 33 16.91 3.76 7.74
CA LEU A 33 17.94 2.76 8.04
C LEU A 33 18.78 2.40 6.82
N SER A 34 18.17 2.34 5.63
CA SER A 34 18.90 2.07 4.38
C SER A 34 19.81 3.24 3.99
N GLN A 35 19.35 4.49 4.14
CA GLN A 35 20.16 5.69 3.85
C GLN A 35 21.37 5.83 4.79
N GLU A 36 21.24 5.36 6.02
CA GLU A 36 22.32 5.35 7.01
C GLU A 36 23.18 4.08 6.97
N GLU A 37 22.95 3.18 6.01
CA GLU A 37 23.62 1.87 5.91
C GLU A 37 23.47 0.98 7.17
N LYS A 38 22.44 1.24 7.98
CA LYS A 38 22.09 0.49 9.20
C LYS A 38 21.01 -0.55 9.00
N TRP A 39 20.43 -0.64 7.80
CA TRP A 39 19.41 -1.65 7.51
C TRP A 39 20.02 -3.06 7.58
N ASN A 40 19.58 -3.83 8.56
CA ASN A 40 20.03 -5.20 8.75
C ASN A 40 18.89 -6.20 8.52
N ARG A 41 19.12 -7.16 7.62
CA ARG A 41 18.26 -8.33 7.40
C ARG A 41 18.53 -9.44 8.44
N LYS A 42 18.56 -9.08 9.72
CA LYS A 42 18.60 -10.06 10.83
C LYS A 42 17.32 -10.89 10.84
N ASP A 43 17.43 -12.14 11.27
CA ASP A 43 16.28 -12.99 11.54
C ASP A 43 15.34 -12.31 12.54
N ARG A 44 14.04 -12.28 12.20
CA ARG A 44 13.01 -11.65 13.01
C ARG A 44 12.06 -12.70 13.58
N LYS A 45 11.81 -12.64 14.89
CA LYS A 45 10.76 -13.42 15.53
C LYS A 45 9.43 -12.66 15.44
N MET A 46 8.40 -13.30 14.89
CA MET A 46 7.05 -12.74 14.87
C MET A 46 6.51 -12.64 16.31
N ILE A 47 6.09 -11.44 16.71
CA ILE A 47 5.51 -11.19 18.05
C ILE A 47 3.98 -11.24 17.98
N THR A 48 3.40 -10.60 16.96
CA THR A 48 1.95 -10.54 16.76
C THR A 48 1.63 -10.31 15.29
N THR A 49 0.39 -10.61 14.90
CA THR A 49 -0.19 -10.30 13.59
C THR A 49 -1.57 -9.68 13.80
N SER A 50 -1.82 -8.56 13.13
CA SER A 50 -3.12 -7.89 13.12
C SER A 50 -3.75 -8.01 11.74
N TYR A 51 -5.06 -8.27 11.70
CA TYR A 51 -5.82 -8.41 10.46
C TYR A 51 -6.75 -7.21 10.28
N SER A 52 -6.90 -6.77 9.03
CA SER A 52 -7.91 -5.77 8.67
C SER A 52 -9.32 -6.38 8.68
N PRO A 53 -10.36 -5.54 8.62
CA PRO A 53 -11.67 -5.99 8.15
C PRO A 53 -11.58 -6.69 6.78
N PRO A 54 -12.59 -7.50 6.41
CA PRO A 54 -12.59 -8.22 5.15
C PRO A 54 -12.67 -7.26 3.95
N LEU A 55 -12.21 -7.71 2.79
CA LEU A 55 -12.15 -6.90 1.56
C LEU A 55 -13.49 -6.24 1.21
N LYS A 56 -14.63 -6.91 1.45
CA LYS A 56 -15.97 -6.34 1.21
C LYS A 56 -16.18 -5.01 1.94
N ASP A 57 -15.65 -4.89 3.16
CA ASP A 57 -15.80 -3.68 3.99
C ASP A 57 -14.84 -2.59 3.53
N LEU A 58 -13.63 -2.95 3.12
CA LEU A 58 -12.67 -2.00 2.54
C LEU A 58 -13.19 -1.42 1.22
N VAL A 59 -13.77 -2.26 0.35
CA VAL A 59 -14.41 -1.83 -0.90
C VAL A 59 -15.63 -0.94 -0.64
N ARG A 60 -16.43 -1.28 0.40
CA ARG A 60 -17.55 -0.44 0.84
C ARG A 60 -17.05 0.96 1.24
N ILE A 61 -16.02 1.05 2.06
CA ILE A 61 -15.44 2.35 2.45
C ILE A 61 -14.93 3.11 1.22
N ALA A 62 -14.14 2.45 0.37
CA ALA A 62 -13.56 3.06 -0.83
C ALA A 62 -14.64 3.70 -1.72
N ASN A 63 -15.71 2.97 -2.01
CA ASN A 63 -16.75 3.42 -2.94
C ASN A 63 -17.77 4.36 -2.31
N HIS A 64 -18.27 4.07 -1.09
CA HIS A 64 -19.31 4.91 -0.48
C HIS A 64 -18.80 6.26 -0.02
N THR A 65 -17.53 6.35 0.37
CA THR A 65 -16.92 7.61 0.84
C THR A 65 -15.99 8.23 -0.19
N SER A 66 -15.85 7.62 -1.37
CA SER A 66 -14.88 8.02 -2.41
C SER A 66 -13.47 8.21 -1.83
N ASN A 67 -12.98 7.21 -1.09
CA ASN A 67 -11.75 7.32 -0.32
C ASN A 67 -10.52 6.96 -1.16
N ASN A 68 -9.81 7.98 -1.63
CA ASN A 68 -8.65 7.82 -2.52
C ASN A 68 -7.55 6.91 -1.96
N LEU A 69 -7.26 7.02 -0.66
CA LEU A 69 -6.22 6.21 -0.02
C LEU A 69 -6.54 4.72 -0.12
N TYR A 70 -7.81 4.36 0.10
CA TYR A 70 -8.23 2.96 0.00
C TYR A 70 -8.16 2.48 -1.44
N THR A 71 -8.61 3.28 -2.41
CA THR A 71 -8.61 2.89 -3.81
C THR A 71 -7.18 2.67 -4.34
N ASP A 72 -6.25 3.57 -4.00
CA ASP A 72 -4.84 3.44 -4.38
C ASP A 72 -4.13 2.27 -3.68
N ALA A 73 -4.44 2.04 -2.40
CA ALA A 73 -3.91 0.90 -1.66
C ALA A 73 -4.43 -0.43 -2.23
N LEU A 74 -5.71 -0.49 -2.61
CA LEU A 74 -6.30 -1.67 -3.25
C LEU A 74 -5.66 -1.94 -4.62
N LEU A 75 -5.45 -0.90 -5.44
CA LEU A 75 -4.77 -1.04 -6.74
C LEU A 75 -3.35 -1.59 -6.60
N LYS A 76 -2.57 -1.04 -5.66
CA LYS A 76 -1.23 -1.58 -5.34
C LYS A 76 -1.31 -2.99 -4.77
N THR A 77 -2.33 -3.32 -4.00
CA THR A 77 -2.50 -4.70 -3.48
C THR A 77 -2.76 -5.68 -4.61
N ILE A 78 -3.58 -5.31 -5.61
CA ILE A 78 -3.77 -6.11 -6.83
C ILE A 78 -2.42 -6.34 -7.53
N GLY A 79 -1.59 -5.31 -7.64
CA GLY A 79 -0.25 -5.39 -8.22
C GLY A 79 0.69 -6.45 -7.60
N LEU A 80 0.45 -6.89 -6.36
CA LEU A 80 1.21 -7.99 -5.74
C LEU A 80 0.93 -9.35 -6.39
N GLN A 81 -0.20 -9.51 -7.10
CA GLN A 81 -0.48 -10.73 -7.87
C GLN A 81 0.31 -10.77 -9.18
N TYR A 82 1.03 -9.70 -9.52
CA TYR A 82 1.84 -9.64 -10.72
C TYR A 82 3.04 -10.59 -10.56
N ARG A 83 3.00 -11.70 -11.28
CA ARG A 83 4.05 -12.71 -11.21
C ARG A 83 5.27 -12.25 -11.99
N SER A 84 6.20 -11.64 -11.26
CA SER A 84 7.57 -11.32 -11.63
C SER A 84 8.50 -11.73 -10.49
N ASP A 85 9.80 -11.82 -10.73
CA ASP A 85 10.80 -12.05 -9.67
C ASP A 85 10.86 -10.92 -8.63
N ASP A 86 10.15 -9.81 -8.89
CA ASP A 86 10.07 -8.64 -8.02
C ASP A 86 8.80 -8.66 -7.15
N VAL A 87 9.02 -8.70 -5.83
CA VAL A 87 8.01 -8.77 -4.76
C VAL A 87 7.40 -7.39 -4.47
N ILE A 88 7.97 -6.30 -5.00
CA ILE A 88 7.50 -4.94 -4.74
C ILE A 88 6.32 -4.61 -5.67
N SER A 89 5.20 -4.15 -5.12
CA SER A 89 4.10 -3.65 -5.94
C SER A 89 4.22 -2.15 -6.27
N SER A 90 3.56 -1.73 -7.34
CA SER A 90 3.46 -0.34 -7.80
C SER A 90 2.08 -0.07 -8.42
N PHE A 91 1.79 1.20 -8.71
CA PHE A 91 0.60 1.57 -9.48
C PHE A 91 0.59 0.89 -10.85
N ASP A 92 1.71 0.96 -11.60
CA ASP A 92 1.83 0.34 -12.93
C ASP A 92 1.54 -1.17 -12.91
N LYS A 93 2.03 -1.90 -11.89
CA LYS A 93 1.77 -3.34 -11.75
C LYS A 93 0.27 -3.60 -11.51
N GLY A 94 -0.36 -2.80 -10.65
CA GLY A 94 -1.80 -2.86 -10.41
C GLY A 94 -2.60 -2.57 -11.68
N ILE A 95 -2.28 -1.48 -12.38
CA ILE A 95 -2.94 -1.05 -13.62
C ILE A 95 -2.86 -2.14 -14.68
N LYS A 96 -1.68 -2.73 -14.91
CA LYS A 96 -1.51 -3.85 -15.87
C LYS A 96 -2.45 -5.02 -15.58
N LEU A 97 -2.67 -5.35 -14.30
CA LEU A 97 -3.59 -6.43 -13.93
C LEU A 97 -5.05 -6.04 -14.07
N VAL A 98 -5.41 -4.77 -13.82
CA VAL A 98 -6.76 -4.26 -14.08
C VAL A 98 -7.08 -4.33 -15.57
N HIS A 99 -6.17 -3.89 -16.45
CA HIS A 99 -6.32 -4.02 -17.90
C HIS A 99 -6.53 -5.48 -18.31
N LYS A 100 -5.61 -6.37 -17.89
CA LYS A 100 -5.70 -7.81 -18.18
C LYS A 100 -7.02 -8.42 -17.69
N HIS A 101 -7.49 -8.02 -16.51
CA HIS A 101 -8.76 -8.50 -15.96
C HIS A 101 -9.93 -8.13 -16.88
N TRP A 102 -10.05 -6.86 -17.25
CA TRP A 102 -11.17 -6.40 -18.08
C TRP A 102 -11.10 -6.90 -19.52
N GLU A 103 -9.91 -7.01 -20.11
CA GLU A 103 -9.71 -7.63 -21.41
C GLU A 103 -10.16 -9.10 -21.41
N SER A 104 -9.85 -9.84 -20.34
CA SER A 104 -10.30 -11.24 -20.18
C SER A 104 -11.83 -11.36 -20.06
N LYS A 105 -12.52 -10.26 -19.76
CA LYS A 105 -13.99 -10.15 -19.72
C LYS A 105 -14.59 -9.62 -21.02
N GLY A 106 -13.77 -9.40 -22.05
CA GLY A 106 -14.22 -8.88 -23.35
C GLY A 106 -14.37 -7.36 -23.41
N ILE A 107 -13.93 -6.64 -22.37
CA ILE A 107 -13.93 -5.18 -22.38
C ILE A 107 -12.65 -4.68 -23.03
N LYS A 108 -12.78 -3.88 -24.10
CA LYS A 108 -11.63 -3.20 -24.71
C LYS A 108 -11.14 -2.10 -23.78
N THR A 109 -9.88 -2.19 -23.35
CA THR A 109 -9.29 -1.23 -22.41
C THR A 109 -8.44 -0.16 -23.08
N SER A 110 -8.43 -0.08 -24.42
CA SER A 110 -7.63 0.89 -25.19
C SER A 110 -7.96 2.35 -24.89
N SER A 111 -9.18 2.63 -24.43
CA SER A 111 -9.61 3.97 -23.99
C SER A 111 -9.52 4.19 -22.49
N LEU A 112 -9.13 3.18 -21.71
CA LEU A 112 -8.93 3.28 -20.26
C LEU A 112 -7.49 3.72 -19.99
N TRP A 113 -7.30 4.99 -19.63
CA TRP A 113 -6.00 5.53 -19.26
C TRP A 113 -6.00 5.73 -17.76
N MET A 114 -5.18 4.96 -17.05
CA MET A 114 -5.09 4.98 -15.60
C MET A 114 -3.65 5.29 -15.17
N PHE A 115 -3.52 6.15 -14.17
CA PHE A 115 -2.29 6.52 -13.48
C PHE A 115 -2.39 6.28 -11.98
N ASP A 116 -3.60 6.27 -11.42
CA ASP A 116 -3.87 5.83 -10.05
C ASP A 116 -5.16 4.98 -9.98
N GLY A 117 -5.56 4.60 -8.77
CA GLY A 117 -6.79 3.83 -8.58
C GLY A 117 -8.00 4.72 -8.32
N SER A 118 -7.76 5.89 -7.71
CA SER A 118 -8.76 6.81 -7.20
C SER A 118 -9.43 7.71 -8.24
N GLY A 119 -8.82 7.92 -9.40
CA GLY A 119 -9.25 8.92 -10.38
C GLY A 119 -8.78 10.33 -10.05
N LEU A 120 -7.84 10.51 -9.10
CA LEU A 120 -7.34 11.82 -8.71
C LEU A 120 -6.35 12.39 -9.74
N ALA A 121 -5.62 11.51 -10.43
CA ALA A 121 -4.67 11.90 -11.45
C ALA A 121 -5.41 12.62 -12.61
N PRO A 122 -5.05 13.87 -12.93
CA PRO A 122 -5.70 14.63 -14.01
C PRO A 122 -5.44 14.04 -15.41
N THR A 123 -4.50 13.09 -15.50
CA THR A 123 -4.14 12.37 -16.71
C THR A 123 -4.98 11.10 -16.92
N ASP A 124 -5.83 10.72 -15.96
CA ASP A 124 -6.78 9.63 -16.12
C ASP A 124 -7.82 9.96 -17.18
N LYS A 125 -8.17 8.99 -18.03
CA LYS A 125 -9.16 9.14 -19.10
C LYS A 125 -9.97 7.87 -19.26
N ILE A 126 -11.25 8.06 -19.56
CA ILE A 126 -12.17 7.01 -19.96
C ILE A 126 -13.19 7.60 -20.96
N THR A 127 -13.79 6.75 -21.77
CA THR A 127 -14.86 7.13 -22.73
C THR A 127 -16.19 6.51 -22.29
N ALA A 128 -17.29 7.25 -22.44
CA ALA A 128 -18.66 6.77 -22.19
C ALA A 128 -19.23 5.98 -23.38
#